data_AF-A0A858WRH6-F1
#
_entry.id   AF-A0A858WRH6-F1
#
_cell.length_a   1.000
_cell.length_b   1.000
_cell.length_c   1.000
_cell.angle_alpha   90.00
_cell.angle_beta   90.00
_cell.angle_gamma   90.00
#
_symmetry.space_group_name_H-M   'P 1'
#
loop_
_entity.id
_entity.type
_entity.pdbx_description
1 polymer ?
#
loop_
_entity_poly.entity_id
_entity_poly.type
_entity_poly.pdbx_seq_one_letter_code
_entity_poly.pdbx_strand_id
1 'polypeptide(L)'
;MSETDLPHWNADLDKPILLRDGKELRTLHDAAVFLDERFAGQRGVQLTGVRLALRFAARTGAVAEILDARRVVEILLRGNDLV
;
A
#
# COMPACT_ATOMS: atom_id res chain seq x y z
N MET A 1 -19.05 3.42 0.16
CA MET A 1 -17.98 3.65 1.15
C MET A 1 -16.76 4.09 0.38
N SER A 2 -16.34 5.33 0.61
CA SER A 2 -15.08 5.84 0.10
C SER A 2 -13.93 5.14 0.83
N GLU A 3 -12.77 4.96 0.20
CA GLU A 3 -11.60 4.33 0.87
C GLU A 3 -11.13 5.13 2.10
N THR A 4 -11.42 6.44 2.13
CA THR A 4 -11.23 7.33 3.27
C THR A 4 -12.13 7.04 4.47
N ASP A 5 -13.14 6.17 4.33
CA ASP A 5 -14.03 5.77 5.43
C ASP A 5 -13.45 4.62 6.27
N LEU A 6 -12.26 4.10 5.92
CA LEU A 6 -11.60 3.02 6.66
C LEU A 6 -10.90 3.57 7.91
N PRO A 7 -11.17 3.01 9.11
CA PRO A 7 -10.76 3.60 10.39
C PRO A 7 -9.23 3.68 10.58
N HIS A 8 -8.47 2.80 9.92
CA HIS A 8 -7.02 2.72 10.04
C HIS A 8 -6.30 3.04 8.73
N TRP A 9 -6.93 3.75 7.80
CA TRP A 9 -6.31 4.11 6.51
C TRP A 9 -5.01 4.91 6.67
N ASN A 10 -4.95 5.76 7.70
CA ASN A 10 -3.74 6.53 8.06
C ASN A 10 -2.83 5.81 9.07
N ALA A 11 -3.01 4.50 9.29
CA ALA A 11 -2.10 3.76 10.15
C ALA A 11 -0.70 3.69 9.53
N ASP A 12 0.31 3.84 10.39
CA ASP A 12 1.70 3.69 10.01
C ASP A 12 1.99 2.25 9.57
N LEU A 13 2.83 2.11 8.56
CA LEU A 13 3.47 0.86 8.21
C LEU A 13 4.47 0.49 9.31
N ASP A 14 4.78 -0.80 9.48
CA ASP A 14 5.78 -1.26 10.48
C ASP A 14 7.16 -0.62 10.25
N LYS A 15 7.47 -0.30 8.99
CA LYS A 15 8.58 0.57 8.58
C LYS A 15 8.23 1.28 7.28
N PRO A 16 8.80 2.47 7.02
CA PRO A 16 8.60 3.15 5.75
C PRO A 16 9.11 2.32 4.57
N ILE A 17 8.47 2.47 3.41
CA ILE A 17 9.01 1.98 2.14
C ILE A 17 9.72 3.14 1.47
N LEU A 18 11.05 3.04 1.32
CA LEU A 18 11.87 4.03 0.63
C LEU A 18 11.87 3.76 -0.87
N LEU A 19 11.30 4.69 -1.64
CA LEU A 19 11.31 4.67 -3.09
C LEU A 19 12.69 5.10 -3.63
N ARG A 20 13.02 4.66 -4.84
CA ARG A 20 14.30 4.98 -5.50
C ARG A 20 14.51 6.48 -5.72
N ASP A 21 13.44 7.25 -5.86
CA ASP A 21 13.50 8.71 -6.00
C ASP A 21 13.70 9.46 -4.65
N GLY A 22 13.79 8.71 -3.54
CA GLY A 22 14.00 9.24 -2.20
C GLY A 22 12.71 9.53 -1.43
N LYS A 23 11.52 9.35 -2.02
CA LYS A 23 10.25 9.50 -1.30
C LYS A 23 10.02 8.31 -0.37
N GLU A 24 9.44 8.57 0.79
CA GLU A 24 9.03 7.52 1.74
C GLU A 24 7.51 7.37 1.76
N LEU A 25 7.04 6.12 1.69
CA LEU A 25 5.65 5.76 1.96
C LEU A 25 5.57 5.31 3.42
N ARG A 26 4.85 6.05 4.26
CA ARG A 26 4.86 5.84 5.72
C ARG A 26 3.59 5.20 6.22
N THR A 27 2.47 5.45 5.57
CA THR A 27 1.15 4.93 5.96
C THR A 27 0.54 4.02 4.89
N LEU A 28 -0.50 3.27 5.26
CA LEU A 28 -1.31 2.51 4.29
C LEU A 28 -1.90 3.44 3.21
N HIS A 29 -2.34 4.64 3.60
CA HIS A 29 -2.84 5.67 2.69
C HIS A 29 -1.78 6.16 1.72
N ASP A 30 -0.56 6.49 2.18
CA ASP A 30 0.53 6.92 1.30
C ASP A 30 0.83 5.88 0.23
N ALA A 31 0.87 4.60 0.64
CA ALA A 31 1.09 3.48 -0.26
C ALA A 31 -0.04 3.35 -1.30
N ALA A 32 -1.30 3.44 -0.86
CA ALA A 32 -2.44 3.36 -1.77
C ALA A 32 -2.46 4.50 -2.79
N VAL A 33 -2.28 5.75 -2.34
CA VAL A 33 -2.23 6.94 -3.21
C VAL A 33 -1.10 6.81 -4.23
N PHE A 34 0.10 6.43 -3.77
CA PHE A 34 1.22 6.25 -4.68
C PHE A 34 0.94 5.19 -5.74
N LEU A 35 0.36 4.05 -5.36
CA LEU A 35 0.01 3.00 -6.31
C LEU A 35 -1.04 3.46 -7.33
N ASP A 36 -2.03 4.22 -6.89
CA ASP A 36 -3.08 4.74 -7.76
C ASP A 36 -2.55 5.76 -8.76
N GLU A 37 -1.65 6.65 -8.34
CA GLU A 37 -0.95 7.59 -9.21
C GLU A 37 -0.04 6.87 -10.20
N ARG A 38 0.80 5.96 -9.69
CA ARG A 38 1.88 5.32 -10.47
C ARG A 38 1.37 4.32 -11.49
N PHE A 39 0.27 3.62 -11.17
CA PHE A 39 -0.34 2.58 -11.99
C PHE A 39 -1.74 2.99 -12.49
N ALA A 40 -2.00 4.30 -12.57
CA ALA A 40 -3.25 4.83 -13.10
C ALA A 40 -3.58 4.19 -14.47
N GLY A 41 -4.81 3.67 -14.60
CA GLY A 41 -5.28 3.01 -15.81
C GLY A 41 -4.79 1.58 -16.04
N GLN A 42 -3.83 1.07 -15.25
CA GLN A 42 -3.41 -0.32 -15.33
C GLN A 42 -4.35 -1.22 -14.52
N ARG A 43 -4.85 -2.28 -15.14
CA ARG A 43 -5.66 -3.31 -14.47
C ARG A 43 -4.91 -4.63 -14.57
N GLY A 44 -4.45 -5.12 -13.42
CA GLY A 44 -3.75 -6.41 -13.32
C GLY A 44 -4.10 -7.10 -12.01
N VAL A 45 -4.12 -8.43 -12.03
CA VAL A 45 -4.46 -9.26 -10.85
C VAL A 45 -3.57 -8.93 -9.65
N GLN A 46 -2.28 -8.66 -9.89
CA GLN A 46 -1.32 -8.29 -8.85
C GLN A 46 -1.68 -6.97 -8.16
N LEU A 47 -1.99 -5.91 -8.93
CA LEU A 47 -2.38 -4.60 -8.38
C LEU A 47 -3.69 -4.70 -7.58
N THR A 48 -4.66 -5.47 -8.08
CA THR A 48 -5.91 -5.72 -7.34
C THR A 48 -5.66 -6.43 -6.02
N GLY A 49 -4.79 -7.45 -6.00
CA GLY A 49 -4.42 -8.14 -4.77
C GLY A 49 -3.76 -7.23 -3.74
N VAL A 50 -2.83 -6.37 -4.16
CA VAL A 50 -2.18 -5.39 -3.28
C VAL A 50 -3.19 -4.39 -2.71
N ARG A 51 -4.12 -3.88 -3.52
CA ARG A 51 -5.19 -2.99 -3.04
C ARG A 51 -6.10 -3.67 -2.02
N LEU A 52 -6.41 -4.95 -2.20
CA LEU A 52 -7.20 -5.71 -1.24
C LEU A 52 -6.48 -5.86 0.10
N ALA A 53 -5.17 -6.15 0.09
CA ALA A 53 -4.38 -6.24 1.30
C ALA A 53 -4.34 -4.91 2.07
N LEU A 54 -4.11 -3.78 1.38
CA LEU A 54 -4.14 -2.44 1.98
C LEU A 54 -5.51 -2.14 2.62
N ARG A 55 -6.61 -2.41 1.92
CA ARG A 55 -7.97 -2.22 2.44
C ARG A 55 -8.28 -3.11 3.62
N PHE A 56 -7.81 -4.36 3.60
CA PHE A 56 -8.02 -5.29 4.70
C PHE A 56 -7.27 -4.85 5.96
N ALA A 57 -5.99 -4.49 5.82
CA ALA A 57 -5.19 -3.93 6.90
C ALA A 57 -5.82 -2.66 7.50
N ALA A 58 -6.30 -1.75 6.66
CA ALA A 58 -6.92 -0.53 7.16
C ALA A 58 -8.33 -0.72 7.76
N ARG A 59 -8.99 -1.83 7.43
CA ARG A 59 -10.27 -2.20 8.05
C ARG A 59 -10.06 -2.81 9.43
N THR A 60 -9.03 -3.65 9.60
CA THR A 60 -8.80 -4.40 10.83
C THR A 60 -7.90 -3.65 11.82
N GLY A 61 -6.96 -2.85 11.31
CA GLY A 61 -5.89 -2.24 12.12
C GLY A 61 -4.94 -3.28 12.74
N ALA A 62 -5.04 -4.55 12.34
CA ALA A 62 -4.26 -5.62 12.93
C ALA A 62 -2.80 -5.55 12.44
N VAL A 63 -1.86 -5.63 13.38
CA VAL A 63 -0.41 -5.51 13.09
C VAL A 63 0.04 -6.51 12.02
N ALA A 64 -0.44 -7.75 12.08
CA ALA A 64 -0.12 -8.78 11.09
C ALA A 64 -0.58 -8.38 9.67
N GLU A 65 -1.76 -7.79 9.55
CA GLU A 65 -2.29 -7.36 8.25
C GLU A 65 -1.55 -6.13 7.71
N ILE A 66 -1.12 -5.22 8.59
CA ILE A 66 -0.29 -4.07 8.20
C ILE A 66 1.08 -4.55 7.69
N LEU A 67 1.70 -5.52 8.38
CA LEU A 67 2.96 -6.14 7.96
C LEU A 67 2.83 -6.81 6.58
N ASP A 68 1.77 -7.59 6.37
CA ASP A 68 1.52 -8.28 5.11
C ASP A 68 1.21 -7.28 3.98
N ALA A 69 0.39 -6.27 4.26
CA ALA A 69 0.09 -5.20 3.31
C ALA A 69 1.37 -4.46 2.88
N ARG A 70 2.24 -4.08 3.82
CA ARG A 70 3.55 -3.48 3.51
C ARG A 70 4.38 -4.39 2.61
N ARG A 71 4.45 -5.67 2.96
CA ARG A 71 5.27 -6.66 2.23
C ARG A 71 4.82 -6.83 0.79
N VAL A 72 3.51 -6.95 0.53
CA VAL A 72 3.00 -7.12 -0.84
C VAL A 72 3.16 -5.85 -1.67
N VAL A 73 3.05 -4.66 -1.06
CA VAL A 73 3.40 -3.40 -1.72
C VAL A 73 4.87 -3.41 -2.11
N GLU A 74 5.78 -3.72 -1.18
CA GLU A 74 7.22 -3.74 -1.45
C GLU A 74 7.60 -4.74 -2.56
N ILE A 75 6.96 -5.91 -2.62
CA ILE A 75 7.14 -6.90 -3.69
C ILE A 75 6.73 -6.32 -5.05
N LEU A 76 5.54 -5.68 -5.13
CA LEU A 76 5.06 -5.07 -6.37
C LEU A 76 6.02 -3.97 -6.84
N LEU A 77 6.44 -3.10 -5.92
CA LEU A 77 7.34 -1.99 -6.24
C LEU A 77 8.72 -2.48 -6.69
N ARG A 78 9.27 -3.50 -6.05
CA ARG A 78 10.55 -4.11 -6.43
C ARG A 78 10.46 -4.77 -7.80
N GLY A 79 9.34 -5.45 -8.10
CA GLY A 79 9.08 -6.02 -9.42
C GLY A 79 8.96 -4.98 -10.54
N ASN A 80 8.74 -3.71 -10.20
CA ASN A 80 8.69 -2.57 -11.12
C ASN A 80 9.90 -1.63 -10.99
N ASP A 81 10.95 -2.03 -10.26
CA ASP A 81 12.20 -1.28 -10.11
C ASP A 81 12.03 0.12 -9.46
N LEU A 82 11.08 0.23 -8.53
CA LEU A 82 10.72 1.47 -7.83
C LEU A 82 11.29 1.59 -6.41
N VAL A 83 11.84 0.51 -5.86
CA VAL A 83 12.44 0.39 -4.51
C VAL A 83 13.70 -0.47 -4.56
#